data_AF-A0A971JZH1-F1
#
_entry.id   AF-A0A971JZH1-F1
#
_cell.length_a   1.000
_cell.length_b   1.000
_cell.length_c   1.000
_cell.angle_alpha   90.00
_cell.angle_beta   90.00
_cell.angle_gamma   90.00
#
_symmetry.space_group_name_H-M   'P 1'
#
loop_
_entity.id
_entity.type
_entity.pdbx_description
1 polymer ?
#
loop_
_entity_poly.entity_id
_entity_poly.type
_entity_poly.pdbx_seq_one_letter_code
_entity_poly.pdbx_strand_id
1 'polypeptide(L)'
;MYNIKNSKGGEAVDILSTRLRDLRTNKDLKQSQVADALSIGRSTMSNYENGRDIPPEMIAKYADFFKVSADYLLGLTNEPLPKNADTVKPFQKLSVADPYAFTLSDVLELVDAFTEYYQAGAPAGEAPMRCMRRVMDAMCKVLSSASRHNIAQLLLAVNELASCCLQGNDMLKTYLLKEEPK
;
A
#
# COMPACT_ATOMS: atom_id res chain seq x y z
N MET A 1 -18.72 -16.39 -5.82
CA MET A 1 -20.13 -16.54 -5.42
C MET A 1 -20.17 -16.69 -3.90
N TYR A 2 -20.26 -15.60 -3.14
CA TYR A 2 -20.43 -15.69 -1.68
C TYR A 2 -21.93 -15.84 -1.39
N ASN A 3 -22.25 -16.93 -0.70
CA ASN A 3 -23.57 -17.53 -0.56
C ASN A 3 -24.22 -17.01 0.73
N ILE A 4 -25.22 -16.14 0.62
CA ILE A 4 -26.00 -15.66 1.77
C ILE A 4 -27.05 -16.74 2.07
N LYS A 5 -26.73 -17.67 2.98
CA LYS A 5 -27.74 -18.53 3.60
C LYS A 5 -28.17 -17.95 4.95
N ASN A 6 -29.45 -17.58 4.95
CA ASN A 6 -30.30 -17.04 6.02
C ASN A 6 -30.13 -17.69 7.40
N SER A 7 -30.23 -16.85 8.44
CA SER A 7 -30.77 -17.23 9.75
C SER A 7 -31.95 -16.32 10.13
N LYS A 8 -33.16 -16.87 10.03
CA LYS A 8 -34.42 -16.55 10.73
C LYS A 8 -34.87 -15.08 10.83
N GLY A 9 -35.96 -14.78 10.12
CA GLY A 9 -36.74 -13.53 10.25
C GLY A 9 -36.32 -12.50 9.20
N GLY A 10 -37.23 -12.20 8.26
CA GLY A 10 -36.92 -11.49 7.04
C GLY A 10 -36.52 -10.03 7.25
N GLU A 11 -35.22 -9.76 7.15
CA GLU A 11 -34.63 -8.56 6.58
C GLU A 11 -33.20 -8.96 6.20
N ALA A 12 -32.83 -8.84 4.92
CA ALA A 12 -31.44 -9.01 4.53
C ALA A 12 -30.66 -7.87 5.19
N VAL A 13 -29.97 -8.18 6.29
CA VAL A 13 -29.15 -7.21 7.01
C VAL A 13 -28.08 -6.72 6.04
N ASP A 14 -28.27 -5.50 5.53
CA ASP A 14 -27.30 -4.88 4.65
C ASP A 14 -26.00 -4.66 5.45
N ILE A 15 -24.94 -5.34 4.99
CA ILE A 15 -23.65 -5.32 5.67
C ILE A 15 -23.06 -3.91 5.68
N LEU A 16 -23.36 -3.13 4.63
CA LEU A 16 -22.91 -1.75 4.49
C LEU A 16 -23.58 -0.85 5.53
N SER A 17 -24.91 -0.84 5.60
CA SER A 17 -25.65 -0.04 6.59
C SER A 17 -25.26 -0.40 8.04
N THR A 18 -25.05 -1.68 8.32
CA THR A 18 -24.60 -2.17 9.63
C THR A 18 -23.21 -1.63 9.99
N ARG A 19 -22.24 -1.76 9.07
CA ARG A 19 -20.86 -1.29 9.31
C ARG A 19 -20.79 0.22 9.47
N LEU A 20 -21.59 0.99 8.74
CA LEU A 20 -21.67 2.44 8.90
C LEU A 20 -22.17 2.84 10.29
N ARG A 21 -23.22 2.16 10.76
CA ARG A 21 -23.79 2.37 12.09
C ARG A 21 -22.79 2.02 13.19
N ASP A 22 -22.12 0.87 13.07
CA ASP A 22 -21.14 0.39 14.03
C ASP A 22 -19.93 1.33 14.13
N LEU A 23 -19.38 1.78 12.99
CA LEU A 23 -18.28 2.74 12.95
C LEU A 23 -18.65 4.06 13.64
N ARG A 24 -19.89 4.52 13.45
CA ARG A 24 -20.39 5.73 14.11
C ARG A 24 -20.52 5.54 15.62
N THR A 25 -21.15 4.45 16.06
CA THR A 25 -21.36 4.18 17.49
C THR A 25 -20.06 3.91 18.22
N ASN A 26 -19.10 3.24 17.59
CA ASN A 26 -17.77 2.99 18.17
C ASN A 26 -16.95 4.27 18.39
N LYS A 27 -17.27 5.37 17.69
CA LYS A 27 -16.66 6.68 17.87
C LYS A 27 -17.54 7.65 18.70
N ASP A 28 -18.62 7.16 19.30
CA ASP A 28 -19.60 7.94 20.07
C ASP A 28 -20.18 9.15 19.30
N LEU A 29 -20.30 9.03 17.97
CA LEU A 29 -20.78 10.10 17.11
C LEU A 29 -22.31 10.05 16.94
N LYS A 30 -22.95 11.21 16.96
CA LYS A 30 -24.36 11.38 16.58
C LYS A 30 -24.50 11.36 15.06
N GLN A 31 -25.64 10.91 14.56
CA GLN A 31 -25.96 10.94 13.12
C GLN A 31 -25.80 12.36 12.53
N SER A 32 -26.14 13.42 13.29
CA SER A 32 -25.94 14.80 12.83
C SER A 32 -24.47 15.15 12.64
N GLN A 33 -23.58 14.71 13.54
CA GLN A 33 -22.15 15.03 13.45
C GLN A 33 -21.51 14.40 12.21
N VAL A 34 -21.89 13.15 11.90
CA VAL A 34 -21.42 12.48 10.68
C VAL A 34 -22.05 13.10 9.44
N ALA A 35 -23.33 13.46 9.50
CA ALA A 35 -24.02 14.12 8.40
C ALA A 35 -23.36 15.47 8.05
N ASP A 36 -23.06 16.28 9.07
CA ASP A 36 -22.38 17.56 8.93
C ASP A 36 -20.96 17.37 8.36
N ALA A 37 -20.20 16.40 8.87
CA ALA A 37 -18.85 16.10 8.38
C ALA A 37 -18.82 15.63 6.92
N LEU A 38 -19.84 14.89 6.48
CA LEU A 38 -19.95 14.40 5.11
C LEU A 38 -20.72 15.34 4.18
N SER A 39 -21.17 16.49 4.69
CA SER A 39 -22.01 17.47 3.98
C SER A 39 -23.29 16.85 3.39
N ILE A 40 -23.98 16.02 4.18
CA ILE A 40 -25.27 15.42 3.84
C ILE A 40 -26.33 15.78 4.88
N GLY A 41 -27.61 15.65 4.52
CA GLY A 41 -28.70 15.83 5.48
C GLY A 41 -28.76 14.69 6.51
N ARG A 42 -29.21 14.99 7.74
CA ARG A 42 -29.47 13.96 8.78
C ARG A 42 -30.41 12.86 8.30
N SER A 43 -31.45 13.24 7.53
CA SER A 43 -32.39 12.27 6.93
C SER A 43 -31.69 11.32 5.96
N THR A 44 -30.76 11.84 5.16
CA THR A 44 -29.92 11.05 4.25
C THR A 44 -29.02 10.08 5.02
N MET A 45 -28.37 10.53 6.09
CA MET A 45 -27.59 9.66 7.00
C MET A 45 -28.45 8.53 7.58
N SER A 46 -29.65 8.86 8.08
CA SER A 46 -30.56 7.85 8.63
C SER A 46 -31.03 6.86 7.57
N ASN A 47 -31.23 7.30 6.33
CA ASN A 47 -31.59 6.40 5.23
C ASN A 47 -30.47 5.40 4.93
N TYR A 48 -29.22 5.84 4.95
CA TYR A 48 -28.05 4.98 4.73
C TYR A 48 -27.89 3.94 5.83
N GLU A 49 -28.05 4.31 7.11
CA GLU A 49 -28.00 3.35 8.23
C GLU A 49 -29.18 2.38 8.27
N ASN A 50 -30.24 2.64 7.51
CA ASN A 50 -31.42 1.79 7.40
C ASN A 50 -31.46 1.00 6.08
N GLY A 51 -30.34 0.89 5.35
CA GLY A 51 -30.21 0.01 4.19
C GLY A 51 -30.81 0.55 2.89
N ARG A 52 -30.97 1.88 2.75
CA ARG A 52 -31.24 2.48 1.43
C ARG A 52 -29.95 2.57 0.61
N ASP A 53 -30.10 2.59 -0.72
CA ASP A 53 -28.98 2.70 -1.66
C ASP A 53 -28.07 3.90 -1.34
N ILE A 54 -26.77 3.60 -1.23
CA ILE A 54 -25.71 4.57 -0.97
C ILE A 54 -24.91 4.76 -2.28
N PRO A 55 -24.78 5.99 -2.80
CA PRO A 55 -23.96 6.26 -3.98
C PRO A 55 -22.49 5.88 -3.75
N PRO A 56 -21.75 5.38 -4.76
CA PRO A 56 -20.33 5.03 -4.62
C PRO A 56 -19.45 6.18 -4.10
N GLU A 57 -19.73 7.41 -4.51
CA GLU A 57 -19.04 8.62 -4.01
C GLU A 57 -19.20 8.81 -2.51
N MET A 58 -20.37 8.46 -1.96
CA MET A 58 -20.60 8.52 -0.52
C MET A 58 -19.81 7.44 0.21
N ILE A 59 -19.72 6.22 -0.34
CA ILE A 59 -18.90 5.14 0.23
C ILE A 59 -17.43 5.58 0.35
N ALA A 60 -16.90 6.25 -0.68
CA ALA A 60 -15.54 6.81 -0.63
C ALA A 60 -15.38 7.87 0.47
N LYS A 61 -16.34 8.77 0.64
CA LYS A 61 -16.31 9.77 1.73
C LYS A 61 -16.39 9.13 3.11
N TYR A 62 -17.21 8.10 3.29
CA TYR A 62 -17.29 7.33 4.53
C TYR A 62 -15.98 6.61 4.84
N ALA A 63 -15.39 5.97 3.83
CA ALA A 63 -14.11 5.28 3.93
C ALA A 63 -13.01 6.25 4.39
N ASP A 64 -12.92 7.43 3.79
CA ASP A 64 -11.93 8.44 4.17
C ASP A 64 -12.19 9.04 5.56
N PHE A 65 -13.44 9.34 5.90
CA PHE A 65 -13.82 9.89 7.22
C PHE A 65 -13.52 8.91 8.36
N PHE A 66 -13.86 7.63 8.19
CA PHE A 66 -13.63 6.61 9.20
C PHE A 66 -12.23 6.00 9.14
N LYS A 67 -11.42 6.32 8.12
CA LYS A 67 -10.09 5.75 7.85
C LYS A 67 -10.13 4.23 7.72
N VAL A 68 -11.06 3.77 6.88
CA VAL A 68 -11.25 2.36 6.52
C VAL A 68 -11.26 2.21 4.99
N SER A 69 -11.14 0.99 4.47
CA SER A 69 -11.24 0.70 3.04
C SER A 69 -12.70 0.60 2.58
N ALA A 70 -12.94 0.88 1.31
CA ALA A 70 -14.25 0.61 0.69
C ALA A 70 -14.58 -0.88 0.73
N ASP A 71 -13.58 -1.76 0.59
CA ASP A 71 -13.75 -3.21 0.70
C ASP A 71 -14.28 -3.63 2.08
N TYR A 72 -13.82 -2.95 3.14
CA TYR A 72 -14.38 -3.11 4.47
C TYR A 72 -15.79 -2.53 4.55
N LEU A 73 -16.13 -1.41 3.93
CA LEU A 73 -17.53 -0.95 4.00
C LEU A 73 -18.49 -1.90 3.27
N LEU A 74 -18.05 -2.46 2.14
CA LEU A 74 -18.85 -3.30 1.24
C LEU A 74 -18.96 -4.78 1.67
N GLY A 75 -18.34 -5.19 2.77
CA GLY A 75 -18.41 -6.60 3.20
C GLY A 75 -17.40 -7.53 2.50
N LEU A 76 -16.50 -7.00 1.67
CA LEU A 76 -15.53 -7.80 0.90
C LEU A 76 -14.36 -8.30 1.76
N THR A 77 -14.07 -7.60 2.86
CA THR A 77 -13.08 -7.99 3.88
C THR A 77 -13.59 -7.69 5.28
N ASN A 78 -13.09 -8.39 6.30
CA ASN A 78 -13.33 -8.04 7.70
C ASN A 78 -12.25 -7.12 8.28
N GLU A 79 -11.20 -6.86 7.51
CA GLU A 79 -10.08 -6.01 7.92
C GLU A 79 -10.37 -4.56 7.51
N PRO A 80 -10.42 -3.60 8.46
CA PRO A 80 -10.82 -2.22 8.17
C PRO A 80 -9.86 -1.50 7.23
N LEU A 81 -8.59 -1.90 7.20
CA LEU A 81 -7.61 -1.44 6.23
C LEU A 81 -6.94 -2.69 5.62
N PRO A 82 -6.53 -2.65 4.35
CA PRO A 82 -5.72 -3.73 3.79
C PRO A 82 -4.42 -3.85 4.60
N LYS A 83 -3.93 -5.08 4.86
CA LYS A 83 -2.62 -5.30 5.52
C LYS A 83 -1.47 -4.56 4.84
N ASN A 84 -1.65 -4.22 3.56
CA ASN A 84 -0.69 -3.50 2.75
C ASN A 84 -0.93 -1.98 2.75
N ALA A 85 -1.83 -1.43 3.57
CA ALA A 85 -1.97 0.03 3.71
C ALA A 85 -0.63 0.69 4.13
N ASP A 86 0.21 -0.06 4.85
CA ASP A 86 1.56 0.35 5.19
C ASP A 86 2.56 0.32 4.02
N THR A 87 2.28 -0.37 2.92
CA THR A 87 3.16 -0.35 1.72
C THR A 87 3.17 0.99 1.00
N VAL A 88 2.20 1.88 1.27
CA VAL A 88 2.20 3.25 0.74
C VAL A 88 3.09 4.19 1.57
N LYS A 89 3.37 3.86 2.84
CA LYS A 89 4.26 4.65 3.72
C LYS A 89 5.71 4.73 3.18
N PRO A 90 6.32 3.64 2.67
CA PRO A 90 7.60 3.70 1.97
C PRO A 90 7.59 4.70 0.81
N PHE A 91 6.53 4.73 -0.01
CA PHE A 91 6.46 5.64 -1.16
C PHE A 91 6.12 7.08 -0.79
N GLN A 92 5.37 7.31 0.30
CA GLN A 92 5.16 8.65 0.86
C GLN A 92 6.46 9.21 1.49
N LYS A 93 7.30 8.36 2.10
CA LYS A 93 8.65 8.74 2.53
C LYS A 93 9.54 9.21 1.38
N LEU A 94 9.27 8.80 0.13
CA LEU A 94 9.99 9.30 -1.05
C LEU A 94 9.54 10.70 -1.50
N SER A 95 8.36 11.20 -1.09
CA SER A 95 7.84 12.50 -1.56
C SER A 95 8.21 13.67 -0.65
N VAL A 96 8.60 13.41 0.60
CA VAL A 96 9.07 14.42 1.54
C VAL A 96 10.58 14.54 1.38
N ALA A 97 11.02 15.65 0.82
CA ALA A 97 12.43 15.98 0.64
C ALA A 97 13.19 15.98 1.98
N ASP A 98 13.89 14.89 2.27
CA ASP A 98 15.05 14.89 3.16
C ASP A 98 16.19 14.19 2.41
N PRO A 99 17.30 14.88 2.06
CA PRO A 99 18.27 14.34 1.12
C PRO A 99 18.98 13.07 1.58
N TYR A 100 19.14 12.80 2.89
CA TYR A 100 19.79 11.57 3.37
C TYR A 100 19.57 11.37 4.87
N ALA A 101 18.65 10.48 5.23
CA ALA A 101 18.80 9.70 6.45
C ALA A 101 18.31 8.27 6.19
N PHE A 102 18.91 7.61 5.20
CA PHE A 102 18.81 6.15 5.11
C PHE A 102 19.48 5.58 6.37
N THR A 103 18.67 5.12 7.31
CA THR A 103 19.16 4.63 8.60
C THR A 103 19.54 3.16 8.50
N LEU A 104 20.31 2.68 9.48
CA LEU A 104 20.61 1.25 9.57
C LEU A 104 19.32 0.41 9.70
N SER A 105 18.25 0.97 10.29
CA SER A 105 16.94 0.30 10.36
C SER A 105 16.36 0.08 8.97
N ASP A 106 16.44 1.08 8.09
CA ASP A 106 15.92 0.96 6.72
C ASP A 106 16.74 -0.07 5.90
N VAL A 107 18.05 -0.17 6.16
CA VAL A 107 18.89 -1.24 5.58
C VAL A 107 18.43 -2.62 6.04
N LEU A 108 18.16 -2.77 7.35
CA LEU A 108 17.76 -4.04 7.94
C LEU A 108 16.37 -4.46 7.45
N GLU A 109 15.40 -3.55 7.45
CA GLU A 109 14.06 -3.79 6.91
C GLU A 109 14.11 -4.24 5.44
N LEU A 110 15.00 -3.62 4.65
CA LEU A 110 15.20 -4.02 3.26
C LEU A 110 15.77 -5.44 3.15
N VAL A 111 16.76 -5.80 3.97
CA VAL A 111 17.35 -7.15 4.00
C VAL A 111 16.33 -8.19 4.47
N ASP A 112 15.50 -7.87 5.44
CA ASP A 112 14.42 -8.74 5.93
C ASP A 112 13.38 -8.99 4.85
N ALA A 113 12.94 -7.95 4.14
CA ALA A 113 12.01 -8.07 3.01
C ALA A 113 12.55 -8.98 1.90
N PHE A 114 13.86 -8.90 1.60
CA PHE A 114 14.49 -9.80 0.63
C PHE A 114 14.59 -11.24 1.12
N THR A 115 14.82 -11.43 2.41
CA THR A 115 14.85 -12.76 3.04
C THR A 115 13.48 -13.42 2.99
N GLU A 116 12.42 -12.66 3.30
CA GLU A 116 11.03 -13.11 3.21
C GLU A 116 10.66 -13.46 1.76
N TYR A 117 11.05 -12.63 0.78
CA TYR A 117 10.85 -12.91 -0.64
C TYR A 117 11.42 -14.28 -1.07
N TYR A 118 12.60 -14.64 -0.56
CA TYR A 118 13.21 -15.95 -0.81
C TYR A 118 12.49 -17.09 -0.10
N GLN A 119 12.09 -16.88 1.17
CA GLN A 119 11.34 -17.86 1.94
C GLN A 119 9.97 -18.16 1.29
N ALA A 120 9.37 -17.18 0.63
CA ALA A 120 8.15 -17.33 -0.15
C ALA A 120 8.36 -18.04 -1.51
N GLY A 121 9.56 -18.53 -1.81
CA GLY A 121 9.87 -19.27 -3.04
C GLY A 121 10.14 -18.40 -4.26
N ALA A 122 10.50 -17.12 -4.07
CA ALA A 122 10.83 -16.17 -5.12
C ALA A 122 9.74 -16.08 -6.22
N PRO A 123 8.54 -15.54 -5.89
CA PRO A 123 7.38 -15.57 -6.79
C PRO A 123 7.58 -14.87 -8.14
N ALA A 124 8.54 -13.96 -8.27
CA ALA A 124 8.94 -13.31 -9.53
C ALA A 124 10.29 -13.83 -10.08
N GLY A 125 10.76 -14.98 -9.59
CA GLY A 125 12.06 -15.58 -9.92
C GLY A 125 13.24 -14.90 -9.22
N GLU A 126 14.46 -15.25 -9.64
CA GLU A 126 15.71 -14.75 -9.03
C GLU A 126 16.18 -13.39 -9.58
N ALA A 127 15.56 -12.89 -10.65
CA ALA A 127 15.98 -11.66 -11.32
C ALA A 127 16.04 -10.42 -10.37
N PRO A 128 15.06 -10.19 -9.48
CA PRO A 128 15.15 -9.12 -8.48
C PRO A 128 16.37 -9.23 -7.57
N MET A 129 16.68 -10.45 -7.14
CA MET A 129 17.80 -10.72 -6.22
C MET A 129 19.14 -10.55 -6.89
N ARG A 130 19.27 -10.97 -8.16
CA ARG A 130 20.48 -10.69 -8.96
C ARG A 130 20.68 -9.20 -9.18
N CYS A 131 19.61 -8.45 -9.43
CA CYS A 131 19.69 -7.00 -9.60
C CYS A 131 20.18 -6.33 -8.31
N MET A 132 19.56 -6.65 -7.16
CA MET A 132 19.95 -6.08 -5.87
C MET A 132 21.41 -6.39 -5.51
N ARG A 133 21.83 -7.65 -5.71
CA ARG A 133 23.22 -8.06 -5.47
C ARG A 133 24.21 -7.23 -6.30
N ARG A 134 23.89 -6.98 -7.57
CA ARG A 134 24.74 -6.16 -8.46
C ARG A 134 24.80 -4.70 -8.03
N VAL A 135 23.68 -4.13 -7.58
CA VAL A 135 23.66 -2.78 -7.00
C VAL A 135 24.56 -2.70 -5.76
N MET A 136 24.44 -3.65 -4.83
CA MET A 136 25.27 -3.67 -3.62
C MET A 136 26.76 -3.85 -3.93
N ASP A 137 27.11 -4.72 -4.89
CA ASP A 137 28.50 -4.91 -5.33
C ASP A 137 29.07 -3.63 -5.97
N ALA A 138 28.29 -2.97 -6.83
CA ALA A 138 28.69 -1.70 -7.43
C ALA A 138 28.86 -0.59 -6.37
N MET A 139 27.98 -0.50 -5.37
CA MET A 139 28.16 0.42 -4.24
C MET A 139 29.44 0.13 -3.45
N CYS A 140 29.73 -1.14 -3.16
CA CYS A 140 30.98 -1.54 -2.50
C CYS A 140 32.22 -1.11 -3.30
N LYS A 141 32.19 -1.26 -4.63
CA LYS A 141 33.26 -0.81 -5.54
C LYS A 141 33.43 0.70 -5.51
N VAL A 142 32.34 1.47 -5.51
CA VAL A 142 32.36 2.94 -5.39
C VAL A 142 33.03 3.35 -4.08
N LEU A 143 32.57 2.81 -2.95
CA LEU A 143 33.10 3.14 -1.62
C LEU A 143 34.58 2.76 -1.49
N SER A 144 34.95 1.57 -1.98
CA SER A 144 36.34 1.09 -1.96
C SER A 144 37.26 1.95 -2.84
N SER A 145 36.78 2.40 -4.00
CA SER A 145 37.55 3.23 -4.93
C SER A 145 37.69 4.66 -4.42
N ALA A 146 36.65 5.19 -3.78
CA ALA A 146 36.68 6.49 -3.11
C ALA A 146 37.70 6.49 -1.96
N SER A 147 37.71 5.45 -1.13
CA SER A 147 38.70 5.29 -0.04
C SER A 147 40.14 5.30 -0.55
N ARG A 148 40.40 4.72 -1.73
CA ARG A 148 41.73 4.62 -2.34
C ARG A 148 42.11 5.83 -3.20
N HIS A 149 41.29 6.88 -3.25
CA HIS A 149 41.54 8.11 -4.01
C HIS A 149 41.78 7.86 -5.52
N ASN A 150 41.25 6.76 -6.07
CA ASN A 150 41.42 6.41 -7.47
C ASN A 150 40.22 6.92 -8.28
N ILE A 151 40.36 8.10 -8.87
CA ILE A 151 39.29 8.80 -9.60
C ILE A 151 38.80 8.00 -10.81
N ALA A 152 39.70 7.34 -11.54
CA ALA A 152 39.33 6.56 -12.73
C ALA A 152 38.46 5.34 -12.37
N GLN A 153 38.85 4.59 -11.33
CA GLN A 153 38.06 3.46 -10.83
C GLN A 153 36.75 3.91 -10.19
N LEU A 154 36.75 5.08 -9.55
CA LEU A 154 35.53 5.67 -8.99
C LEU A 154 34.50 5.97 -10.10
N LEU A 155 34.92 6.60 -11.20
CA LEU A 155 34.02 6.91 -12.32
C LEU A 155 33.44 5.64 -12.96
N LEU A 156 34.27 4.62 -13.15
CA LEU A 156 33.80 3.33 -13.67
C LEU A 156 32.80 2.66 -12.72
N ALA A 157 33.09 2.65 -11.42
CA ALA A 157 32.19 2.07 -10.42
C ALA A 157 30.86 2.83 -10.31
N VAL A 158 30.89 4.17 -10.42
CA VAL A 158 29.67 4.99 -10.43
C VAL A 158 28.83 4.72 -11.69
N ASN A 159 29.47 4.57 -12.85
CA ASN A 159 28.77 4.22 -14.08
C ASN A 159 28.15 2.80 -14.01
N GLU A 160 28.88 1.84 -13.44
CA GLU A 160 28.36 0.49 -13.18
C GLU A 160 27.15 0.52 -12.26
N LEU A 161 27.21 1.31 -11.17
CA LEU A 161 26.09 1.51 -10.25
C LEU A 161 24.87 2.10 -10.95
N ALA A 162 25.06 3.18 -11.73
CA ALA A 162 23.98 3.81 -12.49
C ALA A 162 23.32 2.83 -13.47
N SER A 163 24.12 2.02 -14.18
CA SER A 163 23.60 0.99 -15.08
C SER A 163 22.81 -0.08 -14.32
N CYS A 164 23.23 -0.50 -13.13
CA CYS A 164 22.51 -1.48 -12.33
C CYS A 164 21.16 -0.92 -11.85
N CYS A 165 21.11 0.34 -11.43
CA CYS A 165 19.87 1.00 -11.04
C CYS A 165 18.89 1.15 -12.21
N LEU A 166 19.38 1.51 -13.40
CA LEU A 166 18.56 1.57 -14.62
C LEU A 166 17.95 0.21 -14.97
N GLN A 167 18.76 -0.86 -14.92
CA GLN A 167 18.28 -2.22 -15.16
C GLN A 167 17.19 -2.64 -14.16
N GLY A 168 17.33 -2.26 -12.89
CA GLY A 168 16.30 -2.49 -11.88
C GLY A 168 15.00 -1.76 -12.19
N ASN A 169 15.09 -0.50 -12.64
CA ASN A 169 13.93 0.30 -13.01
C ASN A 169 13.22 -0.22 -14.26
N ASP A 170 13.96 -0.65 -15.28
CA ASP A 170 13.38 -1.29 -16.46
C ASP A 170 12.66 -2.58 -16.10
N MET A 171 13.22 -3.36 -15.17
CA MET A 171 12.57 -4.57 -14.68
C MET A 171 11.22 -4.24 -14.01
N LEU A 172 11.20 -3.25 -13.10
CA LEU A 172 9.97 -2.79 -12.44
C LEU A 172 8.93 -2.28 -13.45
N LYS A 173 9.38 -1.56 -14.48
CA LYS A 173 8.51 -1.06 -15.56
C LYS A 173 7.83 -2.21 -16.29
N THR A 174 8.56 -3.27 -16.63
CA THR A 174 8.01 -4.48 -17.26
C THR A 174 6.98 -5.18 -16.35
N TYR A 175 7.27 -5.30 -15.05
CA TYR A 175 6.35 -5.95 -14.09
C TYR A 175 5.08 -5.13 -13.79
N LEU A 176 5.21 -3.80 -13.68
CA LEU A 176 4.09 -2.91 -13.33
C LEU A 176 3.19 -2.58 -14.51
N LEU A 177 3.75 -2.51 -15.73
CA LEU A 177 2.99 -2.15 -16.93
C LEU A 177 2.41 -3.36 -17.67
N LYS A 178 2.74 -4.60 -17.28
CA LYS A 178 2.35 -5.84 -18.00
C LYS A 178 2.61 -5.76 -19.51
N GLU A 179 3.62 -5.01 -19.93
CA GLU A 179 4.05 -5.06 -21.33
C GLU A 179 4.80 -6.37 -21.51
N GLU A 180 4.20 -7.31 -22.24
CA GLU A 180 4.91 -8.54 -22.62
C GLU A 180 6.19 -8.18 -23.39
N PRO A 181 7.31 -8.85 -23.10
CA PRO A 181 8.53 -8.66 -23.87
C PRO A 181 8.26 -9.05 -25.33
N LYS A 182 8.49 -8.10 -26.25
CA LYS A 182 8.51 -8.36 -27.69
C LYS A 182 9.69 -9.25 -28.09
#